data_AF-A0A6A6LPI1-F1
#
_entry.id   AF-A0A6A6LPI1-F1
#
_cell.length_a   1.000
_cell.length_b   1.000
_cell.length_c   1.000
_cell.angle_alpha   90.00
_cell.angle_beta   90.00
_cell.angle_gamma   90.00
#
_symmetry.space_group_name_H-M   'P 1'
#
loop_
_entity.id
_entity.type
_entity.pdbx_description
1 polymer ?
#
loop_
_entity_poly.entity_id
_entity_poly.type
_entity_poly.pdbx_seq_one_letter_code
_entity_poly.pdbx_strand_id
1 'polypeptide(L)'
;MGSGEKCIKGYYEKAETLLEELMEKGKVTTPNSWAIVASGYVEKGEVEKAFECMKAAFSLHVKNKGWKPNPRVITDILSWLGDEGSAEDVEAFVACLRVIIPMNRQMYHASLKANIRMAKIFVDFWTA
;
A
#
# COMPACT_ATOMS: atom_id res chain seq x y z
N MET A 1 -25.32 12.24 18.45
CA MET A 1 -24.45 11.26 17.77
C MET A 1 -25.27 10.68 16.63
N GLY A 2 -25.20 11.07 15.37
CA GLY A 2 -24.14 11.67 14.56
C GLY A 2 -24.19 10.93 13.22
N SER A 3 -25.11 11.34 12.34
CA SER A 3 -25.48 10.71 11.06
C SER A 3 -24.38 10.71 9.98
N GLY A 4 -23.10 10.79 10.36
CA GLY A 4 -21.95 10.86 9.47
C GLY A 4 -21.21 9.52 9.25
N GLU A 5 -21.42 8.51 10.11
CA GLU A 5 -20.65 7.25 10.08
C GLU A 5 -21.18 6.20 9.08
N LYS A 6 -22.31 6.46 8.40
CA LYS A 6 -22.97 5.48 7.53
C LYS A 6 -22.77 5.74 6.02
N CYS A 7 -22.15 6.86 5.63
CA CYS A 7 -22.04 7.27 4.23
C CYS A 7 -20.72 6.90 3.53
N ILE A 8 -19.71 6.33 4.19
CA ILE A 8 -18.41 6.05 3.55
C ILE A 8 -18.20 4.55 3.26
N LYS A 9 -19.01 3.66 3.83
CA LYS A 9 -18.91 2.21 3.64
C LYS A 9 -19.33 1.85 2.20
N GLY A 10 -18.41 1.40 1.37
CA GLY A 10 -18.71 0.88 0.02
C GLY A 10 -18.28 1.76 -1.16
N TYR A 11 -17.84 2.99 -0.95
CA TYR A 11 -17.47 3.87 -2.06
C TYR A 11 -16.08 3.58 -2.61
N TYR A 12 -15.14 3.17 -1.75
CA TYR A 12 -13.79 2.82 -2.19
C TYR A 12 -13.77 1.48 -2.93
N GLU A 13 -14.60 0.49 -2.57
CA GLU A 13 -14.74 -0.75 -3.37
C GLU A 13 -15.30 -0.46 -4.77
N LYS A 14 -16.35 0.37 -4.88
CA LYS A 14 -16.90 0.76 -6.20
C LYS A 14 -15.92 1.59 -7.02
N ALA A 15 -15.14 2.45 -6.35
CA ALA A 15 -14.11 3.25 -7.00
C ALA A 15 -12.97 2.37 -7.51
N GLU A 16 -12.55 1.35 -6.74
CA GLU A 16 -11.58 0.35 -7.18
C GLU A 16 -12.05 -0.35 -8.46
N THR A 17 -13.25 -0.94 -8.44
CA THR A 17 -13.81 -1.62 -9.62
C THR A 17 -13.85 -0.71 -10.85
N LEU A 18 -14.25 0.55 -10.68
CA LEU A 18 -14.25 1.51 -11.78
C LEU A 18 -12.83 1.81 -12.29
N LEU A 19 -11.86 1.95 -11.41
CA LEU A 19 -10.46 2.21 -11.80
C LEU A 19 -9.84 1.00 -12.50
N GLU A 20 -10.13 -0.22 -12.05
CA GLU A 20 -9.73 -1.46 -12.70
C GLU A 20 -10.30 -1.55 -14.12
N GLU A 21 -11.63 -1.35 -14.27
CA GLU A 21 -12.26 -1.34 -15.59
C GLU A 21 -11.68 -0.28 -16.54
N LEU A 22 -11.39 0.92 -16.02
CA LEU A 22 -10.77 1.97 -16.82
C LEU A 22 -9.36 1.55 -17.26
N MET A 23 -8.58 0.94 -16.37
CA MET A 23 -7.24 0.46 -16.66
C MET A 23 -7.26 -0.68 -17.70
N GLU A 24 -8.18 -1.64 -17.58
CA GLU A 24 -8.39 -2.71 -18.56
C GLU A 24 -8.77 -2.19 -19.95
N LYS A 25 -9.60 -1.14 -19.99
CA LYS A 25 -10.01 -0.46 -21.24
C LYS A 25 -8.91 0.46 -21.80
N GLY A 26 -7.69 0.44 -21.22
CA GLY A 26 -6.57 1.27 -21.64
C GLY A 26 -6.77 2.77 -21.38
N LYS A 27 -7.75 3.14 -20.55
CA LYS A 27 -8.03 4.54 -20.21
C LYS A 27 -7.07 5.04 -19.14
N VAL A 28 -6.74 6.33 -19.22
CA VAL A 28 -5.83 6.97 -18.27
C VAL A 28 -6.51 7.09 -16.90
N THR A 29 -5.93 6.44 -15.90
CA THR A 29 -6.20 6.68 -14.47
C THR A 29 -5.05 7.48 -13.85
N THR A 30 -5.21 7.93 -12.61
CA THR A 30 -4.19 8.76 -11.94
C THR A 30 -3.70 8.10 -10.64
N PRO A 31 -2.42 8.30 -10.26
CA PRO A 31 -1.93 7.86 -8.95
C PRO A 31 -2.79 8.36 -7.77
N ASN A 32 -3.34 9.57 -7.87
CA ASN A 32 -4.20 10.16 -6.84
C ASN A 32 -5.51 9.40 -6.67
N SER A 33 -6.13 8.97 -7.76
CA SER A 33 -7.38 8.20 -7.71
C SER A 33 -7.19 6.91 -6.91
N TRP A 34 -6.12 6.16 -7.20
CA TRP A 34 -5.76 4.95 -6.47
C TRP A 34 -5.38 5.21 -5.01
N ALA A 35 -4.67 6.31 -4.73
CA ALA A 35 -4.33 6.70 -3.36
C ALA A 35 -5.57 7.03 -2.50
N ILE A 36 -6.62 7.60 -3.11
CA ILE A 36 -7.90 7.84 -2.43
C ILE A 36 -8.57 6.52 -2.05
N VAL A 37 -8.57 5.53 -2.96
CA VAL A 37 -9.13 4.20 -2.68
C VAL A 37 -8.33 3.49 -1.59
N ALA A 38 -7.00 3.55 -1.66
CA ALA A 38 -6.12 3.01 -0.61
C ALA A 38 -6.41 3.63 0.77
N SER A 39 -6.70 4.94 0.84
CA SER A 39 -7.08 5.59 2.10
C SER A 39 -8.36 5.03 2.69
N GLY A 40 -9.38 4.77 1.85
CA GLY A 40 -10.63 4.15 2.29
C GLY A 40 -10.42 2.75 2.85
N TYR A 41 -9.55 1.96 2.22
CA TYR A 41 -9.20 0.62 2.73
C TYR A 41 -8.43 0.66 4.05
N VAL A 42 -7.47 1.59 4.20
CA VAL A 42 -6.78 1.82 5.48
C VAL A 42 -7.76 2.21 6.59
N GLU A 43 -8.71 3.10 6.32
CA GLU A 43 -9.73 3.51 7.29
C GLU A 43 -10.63 2.35 7.74
N LYS A 44 -10.82 1.36 6.88
CA LYS A 44 -11.56 0.13 7.18
C LYS A 44 -10.71 -0.96 7.85
N GLY A 45 -9.39 -0.82 7.86
CA GLY A 45 -8.44 -1.83 8.33
C GLY A 45 -8.11 -2.91 7.30
N GLU A 46 -8.52 -2.78 6.04
CA GLU A 46 -8.20 -3.71 4.94
C GLU A 46 -6.86 -3.31 4.27
N VAL A 47 -5.77 -3.32 5.04
CA VAL A 47 -4.47 -2.74 4.62
C VAL A 47 -3.85 -3.46 3.41
N GLU A 48 -4.08 -4.77 3.26
CA GLU A 48 -3.62 -5.54 2.09
C GLU A 48 -4.20 -4.99 0.77
N LYS A 49 -5.50 -4.65 0.74
CA LYS A 49 -6.10 -4.02 -0.44
C LYS A 49 -5.58 -2.61 -0.68
N ALA A 50 -5.31 -1.87 0.40
CA ALA A 50 -4.66 -0.57 0.29
C ALA A 50 -3.27 -0.68 -0.34
N PHE A 51 -2.53 -1.75 -0.02
CA PHE A 51 -1.22 -2.05 -0.62
C PHE A 51 -1.34 -2.31 -2.13
N GLU A 52 -2.30 -3.12 -2.58
CA GLU A 52 -2.54 -3.36 -4.02
C GLU A 52 -2.91 -2.08 -4.77
N CYS A 53 -3.79 -1.26 -4.20
CA CYS A 53 -4.10 0.07 -4.74
C CYS A 53 -2.85 0.95 -4.88
N MET A 54 -1.95 0.92 -3.88
CA MET A 54 -0.72 1.70 -3.93
C MET A 54 0.28 1.19 -4.97
N LYS A 55 0.34 -0.13 -5.24
CA LYS A 55 1.12 -0.68 -6.36
C LYS A 55 0.62 -0.15 -7.71
N ALA A 56 -0.71 -0.11 -7.90
CA ALA A 56 -1.32 0.50 -9.07
C ALA A 56 -0.99 2.01 -9.16
N ALA A 57 -0.99 2.73 -8.03
CA ALA A 57 -0.60 4.14 -8.00
C ALA A 57 0.86 4.36 -8.41
N PHE A 58 1.80 3.54 -7.92
CA PHE A 58 3.22 3.65 -8.27
C PHE A 58 3.50 3.35 -9.74
N SER A 59 2.81 2.39 -10.36
CA SER A 59 2.98 2.08 -11.78
C SER A 59 2.62 3.26 -12.69
N LEU A 60 1.74 4.15 -12.22
CA LEU A 60 1.30 5.35 -12.92
C LEU A 60 2.16 6.59 -12.61
N HIS A 61 2.92 6.58 -11.52
CA HIS A 61 3.68 7.73 -11.03
C HIS A 61 4.67 8.29 -12.06
N VAL A 62 5.31 7.41 -12.86
CA VAL A 62 6.31 7.80 -13.86
C VAL A 62 5.77 8.85 -14.85
N LYS A 63 4.44 8.93 -15.03
CA LYS A 63 3.76 9.89 -15.92
C LYS A 63 3.37 11.20 -15.24
N ASN A 64 3.47 11.33 -13.91
CA ASN A 64 2.94 12.46 -13.14
C ASN A 64 3.99 13.04 -12.17
N LYS A 65 4.70 14.08 -12.63
CA LYS A 65 5.71 14.79 -11.83
C LYS A 65 5.05 15.50 -10.64
N GLY A 66 5.54 15.24 -9.43
CA GLY A 66 5.10 15.94 -8.21
C GLY A 66 4.03 15.22 -7.39
N TRP A 67 3.63 14.00 -7.77
CA TRP A 67 2.77 13.18 -6.92
C TRP A 67 3.43 12.88 -5.56
N LYS A 68 2.65 13.01 -4.49
CA LYS A 68 3.07 12.68 -3.12
C LYS A 68 2.00 11.80 -2.47
N PRO A 69 2.32 10.55 -2.11
CA PRO A 69 1.36 9.67 -1.45
C PRO A 69 1.06 10.15 -0.03
N ASN A 70 -0.14 9.82 0.47
CA ASN A 70 -0.56 10.18 1.82
C ASN A 70 0.35 9.49 2.86
N PRO A 71 1.07 10.23 3.73
CA PRO A 71 2.00 9.65 4.69
C PRO A 71 1.36 8.65 5.66
N ARG A 72 0.07 8.84 6.02
CA ARG A 72 -0.66 7.91 6.88
C ARG A 72 -0.83 6.56 6.20
N VAL A 73 -1.33 6.56 4.97
CA VAL A 73 -1.51 5.34 4.15
C VAL A 73 -0.19 4.60 3.98
N ILE A 74 0.90 5.34 3.70
CA ILE A 74 2.24 4.75 3.59
C ILE A 74 2.70 4.12 4.91
N THR A 75 2.47 4.78 6.04
CA THR A 75 2.88 4.27 7.35
C THR A 75 2.12 3.00 7.72
N ASP A 76 0.80 2.98 7.49
CA ASP A 76 -0.05 1.84 7.80
C ASP A 76 0.32 0.62 6.94
N ILE A 77 0.59 0.84 5.64
CA ILE A 77 1.08 -0.22 4.74
C ILE A 77 2.48 -0.71 5.15
N LEU A 78 3.42 0.18 5.48
CA LEU A 78 4.76 -0.24 5.91
C LEU A 78 4.72 -1.03 7.23
N SER A 79 3.83 -0.67 8.15
CA SER A 79 3.63 -1.43 9.38
C SER A 79 3.11 -2.84 9.06
N TRP A 80 2.04 -2.92 8.25
CA TRP A 80 1.46 -4.19 7.85
C TRP A 80 2.45 -5.07 7.06
N LEU A 81 3.21 -4.50 6.12
CA LEU A 81 4.26 -5.22 5.38
C LEU A 81 5.34 -5.76 6.32
N GLY A 82 5.75 -4.98 7.32
CA GLY A 82 6.72 -5.43 8.31
C GLY A 82 6.21 -6.59 9.18
N ASP A 83 4.92 -6.59 9.52
CA ASP A 83 4.31 -7.60 10.39
C ASP A 83 3.91 -8.87 9.61
N GLU A 84 3.33 -8.71 8.42
CA GLU A 84 2.67 -9.80 7.65
C GLU A 84 3.25 -9.99 6.23
N GLY A 85 3.69 -8.92 5.55
CA GLY A 85 4.06 -8.96 4.13
C GLY A 85 5.42 -9.59 3.83
N SER A 86 5.60 -10.19 2.64
CA SER A 86 6.84 -10.89 2.26
C SER A 86 8.06 -9.96 2.20
N ALA A 87 9.28 -10.52 2.26
CA ALA A 87 10.50 -9.72 2.15
C ALA A 87 10.59 -9.04 0.78
N GLU A 88 10.14 -9.74 -0.25
CA GLU A 88 10.05 -9.28 -1.63
C GLU A 88 9.07 -8.11 -1.77
N ASP A 89 7.87 -8.20 -1.17
CA ASP A 89 6.88 -7.11 -1.19
C ASP A 89 7.39 -5.88 -0.46
N VAL A 90 8.06 -6.06 0.68
CA VAL A 90 8.67 -4.97 1.44
C VAL A 90 9.75 -4.28 0.62
N GLU A 91 10.65 -5.05 -0.01
CA GLU A 91 11.72 -4.50 -0.84
C GLU A 91 11.14 -3.73 -2.06
N ALA A 92 10.19 -4.33 -2.76
CA ALA A 92 9.55 -3.72 -3.92
C ALA A 92 8.85 -2.39 -3.55
N PHE A 93 8.09 -2.38 -2.44
CA PHE A 93 7.38 -1.19 -1.98
C PHE A 93 8.34 -0.08 -1.55
N VAL A 94 9.39 -0.42 -0.79
CA VAL A 94 10.46 0.51 -0.39
C VAL A 94 11.20 1.07 -1.60
N ALA A 95 11.46 0.24 -2.61
CA ALA A 95 12.10 0.65 -3.86
C ALA A 95 11.22 1.63 -4.65
N CYS A 96 9.90 1.43 -4.69
CA CYS A 96 8.96 2.39 -5.28
C CYS A 96 8.88 3.68 -4.47
N LEU A 97 8.92 3.63 -3.15
CA LEU A 97 8.81 4.83 -2.31
C LEU A 97 10.06 5.72 -2.34
N ARG A 98 11.25 5.14 -2.36
CA ARG A 98 12.51 5.90 -2.27
C ARG A 98 12.78 6.81 -3.47
N VAL A 99 12.08 6.60 -4.59
CA VAL A 99 12.15 7.49 -5.76
C VAL A 99 11.27 8.73 -5.61
N ILE A 100 10.31 8.71 -4.68
CA ILE A 100 9.35 9.79 -4.43
C ILE A 100 9.69 10.57 -3.15
N ILE A 101 10.08 9.85 -2.09
CA ILE A 101 10.43 10.41 -0.79
C ILE A 101 11.78 9.88 -0.32
N PRO A 102 12.58 10.67 0.44
CA PRO A 102 13.78 10.16 1.07
C PRO A 102 13.48 8.98 2.00
N MET A 103 14.42 8.03 2.06
CA MET A 103 14.38 6.93 3.03
C MET A 103 14.15 7.46 4.44
N ASN A 104 13.22 6.82 5.16
CA ASN A 104 12.88 7.20 6.53
C ASN A 104 12.87 5.99 7.46
N ARG A 105 12.74 6.25 8.77
CA ARG A 105 12.76 5.22 9.82
C ARG A 105 11.75 4.10 9.59
N GLN A 106 10.55 4.40 9.09
CA GLN A 106 9.51 3.39 8.89
C GLN A 106 9.88 2.41 7.78
N MET A 107 10.50 2.91 6.71
CA MET A 107 10.98 2.07 5.61
C MET A 107 12.06 1.09 6.11
N TYR A 108 13.05 1.57 6.87
CA TYR A 108 14.06 0.71 7.48
C TYR A 108 13.47 -0.30 8.48
N HIS A 109 12.49 0.15 9.28
CA HIS A 109 11.83 -0.71 10.26
C HIS A 109 11.09 -1.88 9.59
N ALA A 110 10.34 -1.61 8.52
CA ALA A 110 9.63 -2.64 7.77
C ALA A 110 10.60 -3.70 7.20
N SER A 111 11.69 -3.26 6.54
CA SER A 111 12.70 -4.17 6.00
C SER A 111 13.38 -5.03 7.08
N LEU A 112 13.71 -4.44 8.23
CA LEU A 112 14.31 -5.19 9.34
C LEU A 112 13.36 -6.24 9.92
N LYS A 113 12.10 -5.88 10.16
CA LYS A 113 11.08 -6.81 10.67
C LYS A 113 10.89 -8.00 9.74
N ALA A 114 10.73 -7.75 8.44
CA ALA A 114 10.54 -8.81 7.44
C ALA A 114 11.75 -9.77 7.40
N ASN A 115 12.97 -9.24 7.44
CA ASN A 115 14.20 -10.06 7.45
C ASN A 115 14.33 -10.91 8.73
N ILE A 116 14.02 -10.35 9.90
CA ILE A 116 14.04 -11.10 11.18
C ILE A 116 13.02 -12.24 11.14
N ARG A 117 11.81 -11.99 10.61
CA ARG A 117 10.78 -13.02 10.48
C ARG A 117 11.23 -14.13 9.52
N MET A 118 11.81 -13.78 8.38
CA MET A 118 12.35 -14.76 7.42
C MET A 118 13.46 -15.62 8.04
N ALA A 119 14.39 -15.01 8.79
CA ALA A 119 15.41 -15.74 9.52
C ALA A 119 14.83 -16.68 10.59
N LYS A 120 13.78 -16.24 11.31
CA LYS A 120 13.09 -17.08 12.30
C LYS A 120 12.41 -18.30 11.66
N ILE A 121 11.71 -18.10 10.54
CA ILE A 121 11.08 -19.20 9.78
C ILE A 121 12.13 -20.24 9.35
N PHE A 122 13.31 -19.78 8.91
CA PHE A 122 14.40 -20.68 8.51
C PHE A 122 14.94 -21.49 9.69
N VAL A 123 15.09 -20.89 10.87
CA VAL A 123 15.50 -21.60 12.09
C VAL A 123 14.44 -22.63 12.49
N ASP A 124 13.17 -22.24 12.52
CA ASP A 124 12.07 -23.13 12.92
C ASP A 124 11.98 -24.36 11.99
N PHE A 125 12.17 -24.19 10.68
CA PHE A 125 12.19 -25.26 9.68
C PHE A 125 13.31 -26.28 9.93
N TRP A 126 14.47 -25.85 10.42
CA TRP A 126 15.60 -26.74 10.72
C TRP A 126 15.51 -27.43 12.09
N THR A 127 14.60 -26.97 12.94
CA THR A 127 14.38 -27.52 14.29
C THR A 127 13.15 -28.42 14.41
N ALA A 128 12.39 -28.60 13.33
CA ALA A 128 11.21 -29.48 13.22
C ALA A 128 11.56 -30.81 12.54
#